data_AF-A0A850MQ43-F1
#
_entry.id   AF-A0A850MQ43-F1
#
_cell.length_a   1.000
_cell.length_b   1.000
_cell.length_c   1.000
_cell.angle_alpha   90.00
_cell.angle_beta   90.00
_cell.angle_gamma   90.00
#
_symmetry.space_group_name_H-M   'P 1'
#
loop_
_entity.id
_entity.type
_entity.pdbx_description
1 polymer ?
#
loop_
_entity_poly.entity_id
_entity_poly.type
_entity_poly.pdbx_seq_one_letter_code
_entity_poly.pdbx_strand_id
1 'polypeptide(L)' 'MVKKIQIKRLLCHFSNLAKHATRPYEPTPAHLKKRLLSPLCEDIADLLNKGIKNDFQEALSGISEICKKYIQG' A
#
# COMPACT_ATOMS: atom_id res chain seq x y z
N MET A 1 -15.19 9.40 7.44
CA MET A 1 -15.17 9.34 5.97
C MET A 1 -13.75 9.59 5.52
N VAL A 2 -13.10 8.58 4.94
CA VAL A 2 -11.74 8.71 4.40
C VAL A 2 -11.84 9.47 3.08
N LYS A 3 -10.95 10.46 2.88
CA LYS A 3 -10.90 11.20 1.60
C LYS A 3 -10.29 10.28 0.54
N LYS A 4 -10.78 10.34 -0.70
CA LYS A 4 -10.18 9.64 -1.88
C LYS A 4 -8.65 9.72 -1.97
N ILE A 5 -8.06 10.81 -1.45
CA ILE A 5 -6.61 11.01 -1.40
C ILE A 5 -5.89 9.96 -0.53
N GLN A 6 -6.49 9.53 0.59
CA GLN A 6 -5.91 8.54 1.51
C GLN A 6 -5.85 7.15 0.87
N ILE A 7 -6.92 6.71 0.19
CA ILE A 7 -6.91 5.45 -0.56
C ILE A 7 -5.86 5.49 -1.68
N LYS A 8 -5.79 6.59 -2.45
CA LYS A 8 -4.74 6.75 -3.47
C LYS A 8 -3.33 6.67 -2.91
N ARG A 9 -3.08 7.26 -1.73
CA ARG A 9 -1.79 7.18 -1.04
C ARG A 9 -1.45 5.74 -0.65
N LEU A 10 -2.39 5.05 -0.03
CA LEU A 10 -2.24 3.64 0.36
C LEU A 10 -1.86 2.78 -0.85
N LEU A 11 -2.58 2.93 -1.97
CA LEU A 11 -2.30 2.19 -3.20
C LEU A 11 -0.92 2.55 -3.80
N CYS A 12 -0.50 3.80 -3.69
CA CYS A 12 0.82 4.24 -4.12
C CYS A 12 1.94 3.61 -3.27
N HIS A 13 1.81 3.64 -1.94
CA HIS A 13 2.77 3.02 -1.03
C HIS A 13 2.85 1.51 -1.21
N PHE A 14 1.70 0.83 -1.37
CA PHE A 14 1.67 -0.60 -1.66
C PHE A 14 2.35 -0.94 -2.99
N SER A 15 2.06 -0.16 -4.05
CA SER A 15 2.73 -0.31 -5.36
C SER A 15 4.24 -0.11 -5.27
N ASN A 16 4.71 0.86 -4.48
CA ASN A 16 6.14 1.08 -4.26
C ASN A 16 6.78 -0.08 -3.50
N LEU A 17 6.14 -0.60 -2.45
CA LEU A 17 6.62 -1.79 -1.75
C LEU A 17 6.79 -2.97 -2.71
N ALA A 18 5.77 -3.26 -3.52
CA ALA A 18 5.79 -4.36 -4.47
C ALA A 18 6.89 -4.20 -5.54
N LYS A 19 7.08 -2.98 -6.07
CA LYS A 19 8.19 -2.66 -7.00
C LYS A 19 9.56 -2.83 -6.36
N HIS A 20 9.72 -2.41 -5.11
CA HIS A 20 11.00 -2.50 -4.40
C HIS A 20 11.35 -3.96 -4.07
N ALA A 21 10.36 -4.79 -3.74
CA ALA A 21 10.56 -6.21 -3.48
C ALA A 21 11.07 -6.99 -4.70
N THR A 22 10.86 -6.50 -5.92
CA THR A 22 11.29 -7.16 -7.16
C THR A 22 12.49 -6.50 -7.83
N ARG A 23 13.14 -5.52 -7.19
CA ARG A 23 14.32 -4.86 -7.78
C ARG A 23 15.60 -5.62 -7.47
N PRO A 24 16.61 -5.56 -8.36
CA PRO A 24 17.87 -6.27 -8.18
C PRO A 24 18.80 -5.67 -7.11
N TYR A 25 18.45 -4.51 -6.55
CA TYR A 25 19.22 -3.89 -5.47
C TYR A 25 18.58 -4.21 -4.12
N GLU A 26 19.41 -4.47 -3.12
CA GLU A 26 18.96 -4.79 -1.77
C GLU A 26 18.91 -3.48 -0.92
N PRO A 27 17.72 -2.91 -0.65
CA PRO A 27 17.61 -1.79 0.28
C PRO A 27 17.97 -2.23 1.70
N THR A 28 18.68 -1.38 2.45
CA THR A 28 18.95 -1.67 3.86
C THR A 28 17.63 -1.79 4.65
N PRO A 29 17.60 -2.58 5.74
CA PRO A 29 16.40 -2.70 6.58
C PRO A 29 15.87 -1.35 7.07
N ALA A 30 16.75 -0.40 7.37
CA ALA A 30 16.38 0.96 7.77
C ALA A 30 15.67 1.73 6.63
N HIS A 31 16.11 1.56 5.39
CA HIS A 31 15.46 2.14 4.22
C HIS A 31 14.08 1.52 3.99
N LEU A 32 13.95 0.19 4.04
CA LEU A 32 12.68 -0.52 3.93
C LEU A 32 11.67 -0.04 4.98
N LYS A 33 12.09 0.01 6.25
CA LYS A 33 11.26 0.46 7.36
C LYS A 33 10.76 1.89 7.14
N LYS A 34 11.69 2.84 6.89
CA LYS A 34 11.36 4.28 6.82
C LYS A 34 10.60 4.67 5.56
N ARG A 35 10.93 4.09 4.40
CA ARG A 35 10.43 4.55 3.10
C ARG A 35 9.27 3.74 2.56
N LEU A 36 9.10 2.49 3.00
CA LEU A 36 8.06 1.60 2.47
C LEU A 36 7.08 1.17 3.55
N LEU A 37 7.57 0.60 4.65
CA LEU A 37 6.69 -0.01 5.66
C LEU A 37 5.98 1.04 6.52
N SER A 38 6.70 2.01 7.09
CA SER A 38 6.08 3.04 7.95
C SER A 38 4.95 3.79 7.24
N PRO A 39 5.12 4.34 6.02
CA PRO A 39 4.04 5.05 5.33
C PRO A 39 2.84 4.16 5.01
N LEU A 40 3.08 2.89 4.65
CA LEU A 40 2.00 1.93 4.36
C LEU A 40 1.22 1.58 5.63
N CYS A 41 1.91 1.32 6.75
CA CYS A 41 1.28 1.03 8.04
C CYS A 41 0.47 2.22 8.55
N GLU A 42 0.97 3.45 8.38
CA GLU A 42 0.24 4.67 8.72
C GLU A 42 -1.06 4.81 7.92
N ASP A 43 -1.00 4.58 6.59
CA ASP A 43 -2.19 4.67 5.75
C ASP A 43 -3.23 3.57 6.10
N ILE A 44 -2.78 2.35 6.46
CA ILE A 44 -3.66 1.27 6.92
C ILE A 44 -4.33 1.63 8.25
N ALA A 45 -3.57 2.16 9.22
CA ALA A 45 -4.11 2.61 10.50
C ALA A 45 -5.13 3.74 10.30
N ASP A 46 -4.86 4.66 9.38
CA ASP A 46 -5.79 5.74 9.03
C ASP A 46 -7.10 5.20 8.43
N LEU A 47 -7.02 4.20 7.54
CA LEU A 47 -8.17 3.54 6.96
C LEU A 47 -8.99 2.79 8.03
N LEU A 48 -8.33 2.06 8.93
CA LEU A 48 -8.98 1.36 10.04
C LEU A 48 -9.74 2.31 10.98
N ASN A 49 -9.15 3.45 11.30
CA ASN A 49 -9.71 4.38 12.27
C ASN A 49 -10.80 5.29 11.71
N LYS A 50 -10.72 5.66 10.41
CA LYS A 50 -11.56 6.72 9.82
C LYS A 50 -12.43 6.23 8.67
N GLY A 51 -12.17 5.02 8.18
CA GLY A 51 -12.79 4.43 7.00
C GLY A 51 -14.21 3.93 7.25
N ILE A 52 -15.01 3.95 6.20
CA ILE A 52 -16.31 3.25 6.15
C ILE A 52 -16.21 2.00 5.29
N LYS A 53 -17.19 1.10 5.37
CA LYS A 53 -17.20 -0.19 4.65
C LYS A 53 -16.81 -0.07 3.16
N ASN A 54 -17.33 0.95 2.46
CA ASN A 54 -17.03 1.17 1.05
C ASN A 54 -15.56 1.57 0.81
N ASP A 55 -14.94 2.31 1.73
CA ASP A 55 -13.54 2.71 1.64
C ASP A 55 -12.61 1.48 1.73
N PHE A 56 -12.95 0.52 2.59
CA PHE A 56 -12.22 -0.75 2.70
C PHE A 56 -12.34 -1.58 1.43
N GLN A 57 -13.55 -1.67 0.86
CA GLN A 57 -13.77 -2.40 -0.38
C GLN A 57 -13.00 -1.77 -1.55
N GLU A 58 -12.98 -0.44 -1.65
CA GLU A 58 -12.21 0.29 -2.66
C GLU A 58 -10.70 0.04 -2.48
N ALA A 59 -10.19 0.16 -1.25
CA ALA A 59 -8.78 -0.08 -0.95
C ALA A 59 -8.35 -1.51 -1.26
N LEU A 60 -9.12 -2.51 -0.84
CA LEU A 60 -8.84 -3.92 -1.10
C LEU A 60 -8.94 -4.26 -2.60
N SER A 61 -9.89 -3.67 -3.33
CA SER A 61 -9.98 -3.84 -4.78
C SER A 61 -8.74 -3.28 -5.48
N GLY A 62 -8.29 -2.08 -5.09
CA GLY A 62 -7.07 -1.49 -5.64
C GLY A 62 -5.80 -2.29 -5.31
N ILE A 63 -5.70 -2.82 -4.09
CA ILE A 63 -4.61 -3.75 -3.71
C ILE A 63 -4.66 -5.01 -4.59
N SER A 64 -5.84 -5.60 -4.77
CA SER A 64 -6.03 -6.80 -5.60
C SER A 64 -5.54 -6.59 -7.03
N GLU A 65 -5.85 -5.44 -7.66
CA GLU A 65 -5.33 -5.10 -9.00
C GLU A 65 -3.81 -4.99 -9.06
N ILE A 66 -3.16 -4.55 -7.97
CA ILE A 66 -1.69 -4.55 -7.87
C ILE A 66 -1.17 -5.99 -7.75
N CYS A 67 -1.77 -6.80 -6.86
CA CYS A 67 -1.39 -8.20 -6.65
C CYS A 67 -1.50 -9.06 -7.90
N LYS A 68 -2.51 -8.84 -8.76
CA LYS A 68 -2.67 -9.57 -10.03
C LYS A 68 -1.41 -9.57 -10.90
N LYS A 69 -0.63 -8.48 -10.87
CA LYS A 69 0.63 -8.35 -11.63
C LYS A 69 1.73 -9.31 -11.17
N TYR A 70 1.60 -9.89 -9.98
CA TYR A 70 2.60 -10.76 -9.36
C TYR A 70 2.11 -12.20 -9.19
N ILE A 71 0.81 -12.47 -9.37
CA ILE A 71 0.23 -13.82 -9.28
C ILE A 71 0.15 -14.49 -10.66
N GLN A 72 0.04 -13.70 -11.74
CA GLN A 72 -0.02 -14.20 -13.12
C GLN A 72 1.35 -14.25 -13.81
N GLY A 73 2.44 -13.99 -13.07
CA GLY A 73 3.82 -13.99 -13.56
C GLY A 73 4.57 -15.26 -13.19
#